data_AF-A0A819S4Q3-F1
#
_entry.id   AF-A0A819S4Q3-F1
#
_cell.length_a   1.000
_cell.length_b   1.000
_cell.length_c   1.000
_cell.angle_alpha   90.00
_cell.angle_beta   90.00
_cell.angle_gamma   90.00
#
_symmetry.space_group_name_H-M   'P 1'
#
loop_
_entity.id
_entity.type
_entity.pdbx_description
1 polymer ?
#
loop_
_entity_poly.entity_id
_entity_poly.type
_entity_poly.pdbx_seq_one_letter_code
_entity_poly.pdbx_strand_id
1 'polypeptide(L)'
;MIEFDIDIFNIRGDLQRLLTKSATRIIVLWAESIYTSLIVQYALDQNLVGPYFTWILSSRISLNSFNEIYHQNLIEMLLIEPLIDSTASQSINTTLLNAAYRIWQQYEPKSFPGSMNINHYGLFAFDATWSLIQSLQQLCSSKTNSILCLLFVESSFCFDHRLVQLKLLLDTVSATEFLGVSSSIQFSVHITDQIKDSYYSIKNAQLSSNGLSFVPILEHSEPNIHFKIEEQWVFFE
;
A
#
# COMPACT_ATOMS: atom_id res chain seq x y z
N MET A 1 11.66 -17.43 -10.31
CA MET A 1 10.59 -17.04 -9.37
C MET A 1 10.47 -18.12 -8.32
N ILE A 2 10.46 -17.76 -7.04
CA ILE A 2 10.24 -18.70 -5.92
C ILE A 2 8.83 -18.41 -5.41
N GLU A 3 8.02 -19.44 -5.24
CA GLU A 3 6.61 -19.31 -4.89
C GLU A 3 6.37 -19.75 -3.44
N PHE A 4 5.53 -19.01 -2.71
CA PHE A 4 4.99 -19.40 -1.42
C PHE A 4 3.56 -19.90 -1.62
N ASP A 5 3.29 -21.11 -1.17
CA ASP A 5 1.98 -21.75 -1.24
C ASP A 5 1.16 -21.40 0.00
N ILE A 6 0.10 -20.62 -0.19
CA ILE A 6 -0.72 -20.08 0.91
C ILE A 6 -1.62 -21.12 1.56
N ASP A 7 -1.94 -22.23 0.87
CA ASP A 7 -2.82 -23.27 1.41
C ASP A 7 -2.09 -24.14 2.43
N ILE A 8 -0.81 -24.41 2.16
CA ILE A 8 0.07 -25.24 2.99
C ILE A 8 1.08 -24.43 3.80
N PHE A 9 1.07 -23.10 3.67
CA PHE A 9 1.98 -22.15 4.31
C PHE A 9 3.46 -22.52 4.14
N ASN A 10 3.86 -22.89 2.92
CA ASN A 10 5.22 -23.36 2.66
C ASN A 10 5.77 -22.87 1.33
N ILE A 11 7.09 -22.74 1.24
CA ILE A 11 7.78 -22.40 0.00
C ILE A 11 7.80 -23.63 -0.90
N ARG A 12 7.49 -23.45 -2.19
CA ARG A 12 7.57 -24.53 -3.18
C ARG A 12 9.01 -24.89 -3.43
N GLY A 13 9.40 -26.08 -2.98
CA GLY A 13 10.75 -26.61 -3.07
C GLY A 13 11.61 -26.21 -1.87
N ASP A 14 12.93 -26.26 -2.06
CA ASP A 14 13.91 -25.99 -1.00
C ASP A 14 14.48 -24.58 -1.19
N LEU A 15 14.00 -23.63 -0.39
CA LEU A 15 14.45 -22.22 -0.44
C LEU A 15 15.97 -22.11 -0.30
N GLN A 16 16.57 -22.85 0.64
CA GLN A 16 18.01 -22.77 0.89
C GLN A 16 18.78 -23.18 -0.35
N ARG A 17 18.41 -24.32 -0.95
CA ARG A 17 19.03 -24.79 -2.18
C ARG A 17 18.79 -23.86 -3.36
N LEU A 18 17.61 -23.26 -3.47
CA LEU A 18 17.27 -22.31 -4.54
C LEU A 18 18.09 -21.03 -4.43
N LEU A 19 18.24 -20.46 -3.23
CA LEU A 19 18.96 -19.22 -3.00
C LEU A 19 20.48 -19.39 -3.04
N THR A 20 21.02 -20.45 -2.44
CA THR A 20 22.47 -20.71 -2.41
C THR A 20 23.04 -21.00 -3.80
N LYS A 21 22.25 -21.63 -4.68
CA LYS A 21 22.61 -21.84 -6.09
C LYS A 21 22.51 -20.60 -6.96
N SER A 22 21.74 -19.60 -6.54
CA SER A 22 21.65 -18.33 -7.24
C SER A 22 22.94 -17.53 -7.04
N ALA A 23 23.36 -16.78 -8.06
CA ALA A 23 24.42 -15.77 -7.93
C ALA A 23 23.90 -14.50 -7.23
N THR A 24 22.58 -14.32 -7.17
CA THR A 24 21.94 -13.15 -6.58
C THR A 24 21.84 -13.28 -5.06
N ARG A 25 22.12 -12.18 -4.36
CA ARG A 25 21.97 -12.05 -2.90
C ARG A 25 20.88 -11.06 -2.48
N ILE A 26 20.24 -10.42 -3.46
CA ILE A 26 19.09 -9.53 -3.25
C ILE A 26 17.81 -10.34 -3.47
N ILE A 27 16.89 -10.27 -2.52
CA ILE A 27 15.61 -10.96 -2.57
C ILE A 27 14.50 -9.93 -2.47
N VAL A 28 13.64 -9.89 -3.48
CA VAL A 28 12.41 -9.08 -3.45
C VAL A 28 11.26 -9.98 -3.04
N LEU A 29 10.68 -9.68 -1.88
CA LEU A 29 9.54 -10.42 -1.34
C LEU A 29 8.26 -9.61 -1.57
N TRP A 30 7.43 -10.13 -2.47
CA TRP A 30 6.08 -9.64 -2.71
C TRP A 30 5.07 -10.56 -2.05
N ALA A 31 4.57 -10.16 -0.89
CA ALA A 31 3.55 -10.91 -0.15
C ALA A 31 2.77 -9.98 0.78
N GLU A 32 1.59 -10.41 1.24
CA GLU A 32 0.88 -9.70 2.31
C GLU A 32 1.64 -9.81 3.64
N SER A 33 1.36 -8.90 4.59
CA SER A 33 2.12 -8.80 5.85
C SER A 33 2.13 -10.10 6.66
N ILE A 34 1.02 -10.84 6.70
CA ILE A 34 0.93 -12.11 7.45
C ILE A 34 1.87 -13.18 6.88
N TYR A 35 1.91 -13.33 5.56
CA TYR A 35 2.81 -14.28 4.89
C TYR A 35 4.25 -13.80 4.88
N THR A 36 4.45 -12.48 4.82
CA THR A 36 5.78 -11.87 4.88
C THR A 36 6.49 -12.27 6.18
N SER A 37 5.80 -12.18 7.32
CA SER A 37 6.38 -12.60 8.61
C SER A 37 6.75 -14.09 8.63
N LEU A 38 5.88 -14.95 8.09
CA LEU A 38 6.14 -16.40 8.01
C LEU A 38 7.34 -16.74 7.13
N ILE A 39 7.43 -16.10 5.96
CA ILE A 39 8.53 -16.32 5.00
C ILE A 39 9.85 -15.83 5.59
N VAL A 40 9.85 -14.66 6.26
CA VAL A 40 11.05 -14.12 6.92
C VAL A 40 11.49 -15.03 8.07
N GLN A 41 10.56 -15.57 8.87
CA GLN A 41 10.90 -16.55 9.90
C GLN A 41 11.53 -17.81 9.29
N TYR A 42 10.94 -18.34 8.22
CA TYR A 42 11.51 -19.49 7.53
C TYR A 42 12.92 -19.22 6.98
N ALA A 43 13.15 -18.01 6.43
CA ALA A 43 14.46 -17.60 5.95
C ALA A 43 15.48 -17.45 7.09
N LEU A 44 15.06 -16.93 8.25
CA LEU A 44 15.87 -16.86 9.47
C LEU A 44 16.32 -18.25 9.94
N ASP A 45 15.39 -19.19 10.02
CA ASP A 45 15.66 -20.56 10.46
C ASP A 45 16.67 -21.29 9.56
N GLN A 46 16.79 -20.85 8.30
CA GLN A 46 17.70 -21.40 7.30
C GLN A 46 18.98 -20.56 7.08
N ASN A 47 19.18 -19.49 7.86
CA ASN A 47 20.28 -18.51 7.71
C ASN A 47 20.33 -17.86 6.31
N LEU A 48 19.17 -17.52 5.76
CA LEU A 48 19.00 -16.96 4.41
C LEU A 48 18.67 -15.47 4.40
N VAL A 49 18.96 -14.76 5.49
CA VAL A 49 18.84 -13.30 5.63
C VAL A 49 20.23 -12.68 5.84
N GLY A 50 20.31 -11.50 6.46
CA GLY A 50 21.58 -10.84 6.75
C GLY A 50 22.53 -11.72 7.57
N PRO A 51 23.85 -11.64 7.33
CA PRO A 51 24.53 -10.72 6.41
C PRO A 51 24.64 -11.24 4.96
N TYR A 52 24.13 -12.44 4.66
CA TYR A 52 24.39 -13.10 3.38
C TYR A 52 23.40 -12.69 2.28
N PHE A 53 22.19 -12.30 2.66
CA PHE A 53 21.14 -11.89 1.72
C PHE A 53 20.49 -10.59 2.19
N THR A 54 20.30 -9.67 1.25
CA THR A 54 19.54 -8.43 1.46
C THR A 54 18.11 -8.65 1.00
N TRP A 55 17.15 -8.44 1.90
CA TRP A 55 15.72 -8.61 1.63
C TRP A 55 15.05 -7.26 1.43
N ILE A 56 14.20 -7.17 0.42
CA ILE A 56 13.37 -6.01 0.10
C ILE A 56 11.90 -6.46 0.20
N LEU A 57 11.18 -5.93 1.18
CA LEU A 57 9.80 -6.26 1.45
C LEU A 57 8.85 -5.28 0.76
N SER A 58 7.74 -5.78 0.21
CA SER A 58 6.63 -4.95 -0.28
C SER A 58 5.54 -4.70 0.78
N SER A 59 5.69 -5.26 1.99
CA SER A 59 4.70 -5.18 3.07
C SER A 59 5.37 -5.02 4.42
N ARG A 60 4.81 -4.13 5.23
CA ARG A 60 5.29 -3.86 6.59
C ARG A 60 4.98 -5.02 7.52
N ILE A 61 5.98 -5.42 8.29
CA ILE A 61 5.87 -6.40 9.38
C ILE A 61 6.41 -5.80 10.69
N SER A 62 5.99 -6.34 11.83
CA SER A 62 6.55 -5.95 13.13
C SER A 62 7.88 -6.67 13.35
N LEU A 63 8.99 -5.96 13.22
CA LEU A 63 10.33 -6.54 13.42
C LEU A 63 10.55 -7.01 14.88
N ASN A 64 9.90 -6.36 15.83
CA ASN A 64 9.94 -6.75 17.24
C ASN A 64 9.12 -8.03 17.54
N SER A 65 8.38 -8.58 16.57
CA SER A 65 7.70 -9.87 16.75
C SER A 65 8.64 -11.08 16.61
N PHE A 66 9.83 -10.88 16.03
CA PHE A 66 10.86 -11.90 15.93
C PHE A 66 11.70 -11.97 17.20
N ASN A 67 12.24 -13.16 17.49
CA ASN A 67 13.13 -13.37 18.63
C ASN A 67 14.36 -12.44 18.54
N GLU A 68 14.73 -11.82 19.65
CA GLU A 68 15.86 -10.89 19.77
C GLU A 68 17.19 -11.47 19.27
N ILE A 69 17.37 -12.79 19.39
CA ILE A 69 18.55 -13.51 18.88
C ILE A 69 18.75 -13.28 17.37
N TYR A 70 17.66 -13.08 16.63
CA TYR A 70 17.67 -12.87 15.18
C TYR A 70 17.71 -11.41 14.75
N HIS A 71 17.66 -10.44 15.68
CA HIS A 71 17.56 -9.02 15.29
C HIS A 71 18.75 -8.55 14.46
N GLN A 72 19.96 -9.03 14.77
CA GLN A 72 21.16 -8.72 13.98
C GLN A 72 21.04 -9.18 12.53
N ASN A 73 20.37 -10.30 12.28
CA ASN A 73 20.18 -10.85 10.94
C ASN A 73 19.13 -10.09 10.11
N LEU A 74 18.29 -9.29 10.78
CA LEU A 74 17.23 -8.49 10.17
C LEU A 74 17.66 -7.05 9.89
N ILE A 75 18.81 -6.61 10.41
CA ILE A 75 19.42 -5.31 10.09
C ILE A 75 19.64 -5.24 8.57
N GLU A 76 19.52 -4.05 8.01
CA GLU A 76 19.64 -3.74 6.58
C GLU A 76 18.51 -4.25 5.68
N MET A 77 17.53 -5.00 6.23
CA MET A 77 16.32 -5.33 5.50
C MET A 77 15.59 -4.06 5.05
N LEU A 78 15.20 -4.02 3.78
CA LEU A 78 14.51 -2.89 3.18
C LEU A 78 13.00 -3.14 3.15
N LEU A 79 12.24 -2.08 3.34
CA LEU A 79 10.79 -2.04 3.16
C LEU A 79 10.47 -0.94 2.15
N ILE A 80 9.69 -1.28 1.13
CA ILE A 80 9.09 -0.31 0.22
C ILE A 80 7.62 -0.20 0.59
N GLU A 81 7.16 1.01 0.88
CA GLU A 81 5.75 1.29 1.16
C GLU A 81 5.31 2.59 0.48
N PRO A 82 4.03 2.70 0.09
CA PRO A 82 3.51 3.96 -0.44
C PRO A 82 3.57 5.05 0.64
N LEU A 83 3.95 6.26 0.26
CA LEU A 83 4.00 7.41 1.13
C LEU A 83 2.65 8.14 1.08
N ILE A 84 2.00 8.27 2.24
CA ILE A 84 0.73 9.01 2.41
C ILE A 84 0.94 10.28 3.26
N ASP A 85 2.16 10.49 3.77
CA ASP A 85 2.41 11.49 4.79
C ASP A 85 2.70 12.87 4.21
N SER A 86 2.33 13.89 4.99
CA SER A 86 2.51 15.33 4.73
C SER A 86 3.97 15.78 4.59
N THR A 87 4.94 14.88 4.77
CA THR A 87 6.38 15.16 4.70
C THR A 87 6.85 15.40 3.27
N ALA A 88 6.20 14.79 2.27
CA ALA A 88 6.47 15.03 0.85
C ALA A 88 5.59 16.13 0.25
N SER A 89 5.48 17.30 0.90
CA SER A 89 4.80 18.49 0.31
C SER A 89 3.35 18.30 -0.18
N GLN A 90 2.70 17.16 0.11
CA GLN A 90 1.34 16.88 -0.33
C GLN A 90 0.34 17.31 0.73
N SER A 91 -0.65 18.07 0.28
CA SER A 91 -1.84 18.32 1.05
C SER A 91 -2.72 17.07 1.02
N ILE A 92 -3.25 16.70 2.18
CA ILE A 92 -4.35 15.72 2.31
C ILE A 92 -5.57 16.44 2.85
N ASN A 93 -6.75 15.90 2.59
CA ASN A 93 -7.99 16.42 3.15
C ASN A 93 -8.18 15.93 4.59
N THR A 94 -7.44 16.54 5.51
CA THR A 94 -7.49 16.23 6.96
C THR A 94 -8.90 16.41 7.54
N THR A 95 -9.69 17.33 6.99
CA THR A 95 -11.07 17.56 7.43
C THR A 95 -11.95 16.35 7.11
N LEU A 96 -11.88 15.86 5.87
CA LEU A 96 -12.60 14.65 5.43
C LEU A 96 -12.13 13.41 6.20
N LEU A 97 -10.81 13.25 6.38
CA LEU A 97 -10.24 12.13 7.11
C LEU A 97 -10.71 12.09 8.57
N ASN A 98 -10.69 13.23 9.26
CA ASN A 98 -11.17 13.33 10.64
C ASN A 98 -12.69 13.10 10.73
N ALA A 99 -13.47 13.52 9.73
CA ALA A 99 -14.89 13.21 9.67
C ALA A 99 -15.11 11.69 9.51
N ALA A 100 -14.36 11.04 8.63
CA ALA A 100 -14.42 9.59 8.44
C ALA A 100 -14.06 8.83 9.72
N TYR A 101 -13.00 9.24 10.43
CA TYR A 101 -12.61 8.64 11.72
C TYR A 101 -13.71 8.78 12.77
N ARG A 102 -14.36 9.95 12.86
CA ARG A 102 -15.48 10.16 13.79
C ARG A 102 -16.65 9.24 13.48
N ILE A 103 -16.99 9.05 12.20
CA ILE A 103 -18.07 8.14 11.79
C ILE A 103 -17.70 6.70 12.15
N TRP A 104 -16.49 6.24 11.80
CA TRP A 104 -16.05 4.87 12.13
C TRP A 104 -16.08 4.66 13.65
N GLN A 105 -15.50 5.57 14.42
CA GLN A 105 -15.50 5.48 15.88
C GLN A 105 -16.91 5.48 16.49
N GLN A 106 -17.87 6.19 15.88
CA GLN A 106 -19.24 6.24 16.36
C GLN A 106 -20.02 4.93 16.09
N TYR A 107 -19.91 4.39 14.87
CA TYR A 107 -20.76 3.26 14.45
C TYR A 107 -20.08 1.90 14.61
N GLU A 108 -18.75 1.84 14.50
CA GLU A 108 -17.96 0.62 14.53
C GLU A 108 -16.75 0.75 15.50
N PRO A 109 -16.96 1.13 16.78
CA PRO A 109 -15.88 1.46 17.71
C PRO A 109 -14.91 0.30 17.99
N LYS A 110 -15.38 -0.95 17.89
CA LYS A 110 -14.57 -2.14 18.17
C LYS A 110 -13.59 -2.48 17.04
N SER A 111 -13.88 -2.05 15.81
CA SER A 111 -13.04 -2.32 14.65
C SER A 111 -12.12 -1.14 14.29
N PHE A 112 -12.35 0.05 14.88
CA PHE A 112 -11.50 1.21 14.66
C PHE A 112 -10.11 0.99 15.28
N PRO A 113 -9.03 0.91 14.47
CA PRO A 113 -7.69 0.59 14.98
C PRO A 113 -7.01 1.77 15.68
N GLY A 114 -7.62 2.96 15.65
CA GLY A 114 -7.01 4.23 16.06
C GLY A 114 -6.40 4.97 14.88
N SER A 115 -6.37 6.30 14.95
CA SER A 115 -5.96 7.17 13.83
C SER A 115 -4.52 6.96 13.34
N MET A 116 -3.65 6.41 14.20
CA MET A 116 -2.24 6.14 13.90
C MET A 116 -1.99 4.74 13.33
N ASN A 117 -2.99 3.85 13.36
CA ASN A 117 -2.84 2.43 13.01
C ASN A 117 -3.61 2.05 11.74
N ILE A 118 -4.10 3.04 10.99
CA ILE A 118 -4.86 2.79 9.76
C ILE A 118 -3.89 2.49 8.63
N ASN A 119 -4.15 1.36 7.97
CA ASN A 119 -3.39 0.94 6.81
C ASN A 119 -3.62 1.91 5.64
N HIS A 120 -2.55 2.26 4.93
CA HIS A 120 -2.55 3.05 3.71
C HIS A 120 -3.56 2.54 2.66
N TYR A 121 -3.69 1.23 2.48
CA TYR A 121 -4.70 0.64 1.59
C TYR A 121 -6.14 0.92 2.03
N GLY A 122 -6.37 1.09 3.33
CA GLY A 122 -7.68 1.51 3.85
C GLY A 122 -8.01 2.95 3.42
N LEU A 123 -7.01 3.83 3.39
CA LEU A 123 -7.17 5.21 2.90
C LEU A 123 -7.42 5.24 1.38
N PHE A 124 -6.71 4.41 0.62
CA PHE A 124 -6.96 4.26 -0.82
C PHE A 124 -8.36 3.71 -1.12
N ALA A 125 -8.82 2.71 -0.36
CA ALA A 125 -10.17 2.18 -0.50
C ALA A 125 -11.23 3.24 -0.17
N PHE A 126 -10.97 4.07 0.83
CA PHE A 126 -11.83 5.21 1.15
C PHE A 126 -11.89 6.20 -0.03
N ASP A 127 -10.74 6.63 -0.55
CA ASP A 127 -10.69 7.57 -1.68
C ASP A 127 -11.32 7.00 -2.96
N ALA A 128 -11.18 5.70 -3.22
CA ALA A 128 -11.87 5.02 -4.33
C ALA A 128 -13.40 5.06 -4.15
N THR A 129 -13.88 4.76 -2.94
CA THR A 129 -15.30 4.83 -2.61
C THR A 129 -15.83 6.27 -2.72
N TRP A 130 -15.06 7.22 -2.20
CA TRP A 130 -15.41 8.64 -2.24
C TRP A 130 -15.42 9.19 -3.68
N SER A 131 -14.50 8.73 -4.53
CA SER A 131 -14.50 9.04 -5.97
C SER A 131 -15.81 8.62 -6.62
N LEU A 132 -16.24 7.37 -6.39
CA LEU A 132 -17.51 6.86 -6.92
C LEU A 132 -18.71 7.70 -6.43
N ILE A 133 -18.75 8.04 -5.14
CA ILE A 133 -19.82 8.86 -4.56
C ILE A 133 -19.87 10.24 -5.24
N GLN A 134 -18.72 10.91 -5.39
CA GLN A 134 -18.67 12.22 -6.03
C GLN A 134 -19.07 12.16 -7.50
N SER A 135 -18.63 11.14 -8.24
CA SER A 135 -19.01 10.97 -9.65
C SER A 135 -20.50 10.69 -9.81
N LEU A 136 -21.10 9.88 -8.92
CA LEU A 136 -22.55 9.67 -8.89
C LEU A 136 -23.31 10.95 -8.58
N GLN A 137 -22.83 11.74 -7.60
CA GLN A 137 -23.42 13.02 -7.26
C GLN A 137 -23.36 13.99 -8.44
N GLN A 138 -22.22 14.09 -9.12
CA GLN A 138 -22.04 14.94 -10.30
C GLN A 138 -22.94 14.50 -11.46
N LEU A 139 -22.98 13.19 -11.74
CA LEU A 139 -23.87 12.61 -12.75
C LEU A 139 -25.33 12.98 -12.49
N CYS A 140 -25.79 12.85 -11.24
CA CYS A 140 -27.16 13.17 -10.86
C CYS A 140 -27.46 14.67 -10.78
N SER A 141 -26.45 15.50 -10.49
CA SER A 141 -26.61 16.97 -10.45
C SER A 141 -26.69 17.60 -11.84
N SER A 142 -26.10 16.95 -12.86
CA SER A 142 -26.15 17.42 -14.25
C SER A 142 -27.51 17.28 -14.93
N LYS A 143 -28.46 16.55 -14.32
CA LYS A 143 -29.79 16.30 -14.86
C LYS A 143 -30.86 17.08 -14.14
N THR A 144 -31.70 17.78 -14.90
CA THR A 144 -32.85 18.56 -14.43
C THR A 144 -33.92 17.73 -13.71
N ASN A 145 -33.93 16.40 -13.88
CA ASN A 145 -34.79 15.47 -13.16
C ASN A 145 -33.94 14.38 -12.47
N SER A 146 -33.74 14.51 -11.16
CA SER A 146 -32.93 13.60 -10.32
C SER A 146 -33.37 12.13 -10.36
N ILE A 147 -34.64 11.87 -10.68
CA ILE A 147 -35.25 10.53 -10.71
C ILE A 147 -34.69 9.65 -11.87
N LEU A 148 -34.01 10.23 -12.87
CA LEU A 148 -33.52 9.52 -14.07
C LEU A 148 -31.99 9.43 -14.18
N CYS A 149 -31.23 9.76 -13.12
CA CYS A 149 -29.77 9.72 -13.21
C CYS A 149 -29.17 8.32 -13.12
N LEU A 150 -29.85 7.36 -12.48
CA LEU A 150 -29.44 5.96 -12.45
C LEU A 150 -30.56 5.09 -13.00
N LEU A 151 -30.44 4.76 -14.29
CA LEU A 151 -31.38 3.87 -14.98
C LEU A 151 -30.73 2.51 -15.13
N PHE A 152 -31.41 1.50 -14.61
CA PHE A 152 -31.06 0.10 -14.78
C PHE A 152 -32.05 -0.54 -15.74
N VAL A 153 -31.55 -1.33 -16.69
CA VAL A 153 -32.41 -2.23 -17.45
C VAL A 153 -32.73 -3.41 -16.55
N GLU A 154 -34.01 -3.69 -16.32
CA GLU A 154 -34.41 -4.91 -15.64
C GLU A 154 -33.95 -6.11 -16.45
N SER A 155 -33.30 -7.04 -15.76
CA SER A 155 -32.99 -8.35 -16.28
C SER A 155 -33.65 -9.38 -15.37
N SER A 156 -33.97 -10.55 -15.90
CA SER A 156 -34.57 -11.65 -15.13
C SER A 156 -33.61 -12.24 -14.07
N PHE A 157 -32.39 -11.73 -13.94
CA PHE A 157 -31.37 -12.19 -13.00
C PHE A 157 -30.86 -11.01 -12.14
N CYS A 158 -30.82 -11.18 -10.81
CA CYS A 158 -30.41 -10.12 -9.88
C CYS A 158 -28.99 -9.54 -10.11
N PHE A 159 -28.15 -10.21 -10.90
CA PHE A 159 -26.78 -9.80 -11.21
C PHE A 159 -26.61 -9.20 -12.61
N ASP A 160 -27.65 -9.20 -13.44
CA ASP A 160 -27.60 -8.73 -14.83
C ASP A 160 -28.20 -7.31 -15.00
N HIS A 161 -28.37 -6.57 -13.91
CA HIS A 161 -28.79 -5.17 -13.97
C HIS A 161 -27.71 -4.32 -14.67
N ARG A 162 -27.98 -3.91 -15.90
CA ARG A 162 -27.08 -3.06 -16.68
C ARG A 162 -27.43 -1.60 -16.42
N LEU A 163 -26.47 -0.87 -15.87
CA LEU A 163 -26.56 0.59 -15.79
C LEU A 163 -26.52 1.16 -17.21
N VAL A 164 -27.64 1.74 -17.65
CA VAL A 164 -27.79 2.34 -19.00
C VAL A 164 -26.74 3.42 -19.24
N GLN A 165 -26.35 4.12 -18.18
CA GLN A 165 -25.48 5.30 -18.23
C GLN A 165 -24.04 4.96 -17.83
N LEU A 166 -23.63 3.68 -17.89
CA LEU A 166 -22.30 3.24 -17.44
C LEU A 166 -21.16 4.03 -18.09
N LYS A 167 -21.23 4.29 -19.40
CA LYS A 167 -20.21 5.08 -20.10
C LYS A 167 -20.09 6.50 -19.52
N LEU A 168 -21.23 7.16 -19.33
CA LEU A 168 -21.26 8.52 -18.77
C LEU A 168 -20.75 8.54 -17.31
N LEU A 169 -21.04 7.49 -16.54
CA LEU A 169 -20.49 7.33 -15.19
C LEU A 169 -18.96 7.17 -15.23
N LEU A 170 -18.42 6.31 -16.09
CA LEU A 170 -16.97 6.11 -16.24
C LEU A 170 -16.26 7.39 -16.73
N ASP A 171 -16.88 8.11 -17.66
CA ASP A 171 -16.38 9.42 -18.13
C ASP A 171 -16.38 10.44 -16.98
N THR A 172 -17.40 10.43 -16.13
CA THR A 172 -17.49 11.30 -14.95
C THR A 172 -16.44 10.95 -13.90
N VAL A 173 -16.22 9.65 -13.63
CA VAL A 173 -15.15 9.16 -12.74
C VAL A 173 -13.78 9.64 -13.25
N SER A 174 -13.54 9.49 -14.55
CA SER A 174 -12.29 9.92 -15.18
C SER A 174 -12.09 11.44 -15.15
N ALA A 175 -13.17 12.21 -15.09
CA ALA A 175 -13.12 13.67 -14.98
C ALA A 175 -13.10 14.19 -13.53
N THR A 176 -13.23 13.31 -12.53
CA THR A 176 -13.30 13.70 -11.12
C THR A 176 -11.88 13.97 -10.59
N GLU A 177 -11.62 15.19 -10.12
CA GLU A 177 -10.38 15.58 -9.44
C GLU A 177 -10.73 16.19 -8.08
N PHE A 178 -10.10 15.73 -7.01
CA PHE A 178 -10.30 16.27 -5.67
C PHE A 178 -9.14 15.96 -4.73
N LEU A 179 -9.06 16.72 -3.64
CA LEU A 179 -8.15 16.41 -2.55
C LEU A 179 -8.74 15.29 -1.68
N GLY A 180 -8.18 14.08 -1.80
CA GLY A 180 -8.54 12.90 -1.03
C GLY A 180 -7.91 12.86 0.34
N VAL A 181 -8.18 11.78 1.09
CA VAL A 181 -7.61 11.57 2.42
C VAL A 181 -6.21 10.95 2.37
N SER A 182 -5.86 10.32 1.25
CA SER A 182 -4.52 9.78 1.00
C SER A 182 -3.64 10.74 0.19
N SER A 183 -4.18 11.37 -0.85
CA SER A 183 -3.46 12.32 -1.71
C SER A 183 -4.44 13.03 -2.67
N SER A 184 -3.91 13.79 -3.63
CA SER A 184 -4.71 14.41 -4.70
C SER A 184 -5.19 13.36 -5.70
N ILE A 185 -6.48 13.07 -5.75
CA ILE A 185 -7.05 12.03 -6.61
C ILE A 185 -7.36 12.58 -8.00
N GLN A 186 -6.83 11.92 -9.03
CA GLN A 186 -7.13 12.21 -10.43
C GLN A 186 -6.92 10.94 -11.27
N PHE A 187 -7.89 10.63 -12.12
CA PHE A 187 -7.87 9.45 -13.01
C PHE A 187 -7.79 9.86 -14.48
N SER A 188 -7.27 8.97 -15.32
CA SER A 188 -7.31 9.10 -16.78
C SER A 188 -8.03 7.91 -17.36
N VAL A 189 -8.76 8.11 -18.45
CA VAL A 189 -9.27 7.00 -19.27
C VAL A 189 -8.15 6.16 -19.90
N HIS A 190 -6.92 6.66 -19.91
CA HIS A 190 -5.76 6.01 -20.53
C HIS A 190 -4.75 5.43 -19.55
N ILE A 191 -4.90 5.72 -18.25
CA ILE A 191 -4.00 5.26 -17.18
C ILE A 191 -4.89 4.75 -16.05
N THR A 192 -4.79 3.46 -15.74
CA THR A 192 -5.55 2.83 -14.65
C THR A 192 -5.06 3.28 -13.27
N ASP A 193 -3.83 3.78 -13.22
CA ASP A 193 -3.19 4.30 -12.03
C ASP A 193 -3.48 5.80 -11.86
N GLN A 194 -3.36 6.27 -10.62
CA GLN A 194 -3.49 7.69 -10.30
C GLN A 194 -2.48 8.52 -11.11
N ILE A 195 -2.95 9.52 -11.85
CA ILE A 195 -2.10 10.26 -12.81
C ILE A 195 -1.02 11.09 -12.09
N LYS A 196 -1.35 11.60 -10.90
CA LYS A 196 -0.45 12.46 -10.13
C LYS A 196 0.14 11.68 -8.97
N ASP A 197 1.47 11.71 -8.92
CA ASP A 197 2.22 11.67 -7.67
C ASP A 197 2.08 10.38 -6.85
N SER A 198 2.50 9.25 -7.45
CA SER A 198 2.77 8.03 -6.67
C SER A 198 4.09 8.18 -5.94
N TYR A 199 4.04 8.29 -4.61
CA TYR A 199 5.22 8.35 -3.78
C TYR A 199 5.48 7.05 -3.05
N TYR A 200 6.75 6.68 -2.95
CA TYR A 200 7.18 5.50 -2.21
C TYR A 200 8.27 5.89 -1.21
N SER A 201 8.19 5.38 0.01
CA SER A 201 9.27 5.46 0.97
C SER A 201 10.02 4.14 1.00
N ILE A 202 11.34 4.21 0.90
CA ILE A 202 12.22 3.08 1.23
C ILE A 202 12.67 3.27 2.67
N LYS A 203 12.44 2.24 3.48
CA LYS A 203 12.84 2.19 4.88
C LYS A 203 13.84 1.07 5.08
N ASN A 204 14.73 1.26 6.03
CA ASN A 204 15.78 0.32 6.39
C ASN A 204 15.57 -0.15 7.83
N ALA A 205 15.70 -1.46 8.06
CA ALA A 205 15.64 -2.05 9.39
C ALA A 205 16.92 -1.69 10.17
N GLN A 206 16.74 -0.93 11.24
CA GLN A 206 17.84 -0.45 12.09
C GLN A 206 17.54 -0.76 13.55
N LEU A 207 18.58 -1.19 14.27
CA LEU A 207 18.51 -1.45 15.70
C LEU A 207 18.73 -0.14 16.46
N SER A 208 17.81 0.19 17.36
CA SER A 208 17.87 1.36 18.23
C SER A 208 17.74 0.96 19.70
N SER A 209 17.86 1.92 20.62
CA SER A 209 17.58 1.68 22.05
C SER A 209 16.14 1.21 22.33
N ASN A 210 15.21 1.45 21.39
CA ASN A 210 13.81 1.07 21.49
C ASN A 210 13.49 -0.23 20.74
N GLY A 211 14.52 -0.97 20.32
CA GLY A 211 14.40 -2.21 19.55
C GLY A 211 14.60 -1.98 18.05
N LEU A 212 14.20 -3.00 17.27
CA LEU A 212 14.40 -3.06 15.84
C LEU A 212 13.20 -2.42 15.12
N SER A 213 13.47 -1.47 14.23
CA SER A 213 12.41 -0.73 13.54
C SER A 213 12.80 -0.31 12.12
N PHE A 214 11.81 -0.08 11.27
CA PHE A 214 12.01 0.46 9.93
C PHE A 214 12.12 1.99 9.98
N VAL A 215 13.30 2.50 9.63
CA VAL A 215 13.62 3.94 9.57
C VAL A 215 13.62 4.39 8.11
N PRO A 216 12.93 5.49 7.73
CA PRO A 216 12.98 6.02 6.37
C PRO A 216 14.40 6.38 5.95
N ILE A 217 14.81 5.94 4.76
CA ILE A 217 16.12 6.27 4.15
C ILE A 217 15.98 6.90 2.76
N LEU A 218 14.84 6.73 2.09
CA LEU A 218 14.54 7.35 0.80
C LEU A 218 13.06 7.71 0.70
N GLU A 219 12.76 8.82 0.05
CA GLU A 219 11.43 9.19 -0.42
C GLU A 219 11.50 9.37 -1.96
N HIS A 220 10.61 8.72 -2.69
CA HIS A 220 10.56 8.72 -4.15
C HIS A 220 9.26 9.34 -4.65
N SER A 221 9.34 10.13 -5.72
CA SER A 221 8.21 10.65 -6.48
C SER A 221 8.43 10.36 -7.96
N GLU A 222 7.50 9.73 -8.67
CA GLU A 222 7.64 9.73 -10.13
C GLU A 222 7.47 11.18 -10.67
N PRO A 223 8.38 11.70 -11.52
CA PRO A 223 9.44 11.01 -12.29
C PRO A 223 10.87 11.16 -11.75
N ASN A 224 11.11 11.74 -10.56
CA ASN A 224 12.44 12.10 -10.07
C ASN A 224 12.83 11.39 -8.75
N ILE A 225 14.01 10.77 -8.74
CA ILE A 225 14.61 10.19 -7.53
C ILE A 225 15.31 11.31 -6.75
N HIS A 226 14.82 11.63 -5.56
CA HIS A 226 15.48 12.54 -4.63
C HIS A 226 16.10 11.74 -3.47
N PHE A 227 17.43 11.67 -3.45
CA PHE A 227 18.17 11.08 -2.32
C PHE A 227 18.26 12.09 -1.18
N LYS A 228 17.64 11.79 -0.04
CA LYS A 228 17.96 12.46 1.23
C LYS A 228 18.93 11.59 2.01
N ILE A 229 20.22 11.77 1.75
CA ILE A 229 21.29 11.13 2.54
C ILE A 229 21.55 12.06 3.73
N GLU A 230 21.00 11.74 4.91
CA GLU A 230 21.44 12.34 6.17
C GLU A 230 22.81 11.72 6.54
N GLU A 231 23.86 12.47 6.21
CA GLU A 231 25.25 12.41 6.69
C GLU A 231 25.78 11.07 7.27
N GLN A 232 26.43 10.26 6.42
CA GLN A 232 27.81 9.77 6.63
C GLN A 232 28.27 8.99 5.38
N TRP A 233 29.36 9.46 4.78
CA TRP A 233 29.92 8.95 3.54
C TRP A 233 30.66 7.63 3.76
N VAL A 234 30.29 6.59 3.01
CA VAL A 234 31.20 5.51 2.60
C VAL A 234 30.97 5.26 1.12
N PHE A 235 31.96 5.59 0.30
CA PHE A 235 31.98 5.22 -1.11
C PHE A 235 32.41 3.76 -1.23
N PHE A 236 31.70 2.97 -2.04
CA PHE A 236 32.27 1.79 -2.68
C PHE A 236 32.34 2.08 -4.18
N GLU A 237 33.55 1.98 -4.73
CA GLU A 237 33.84 2.03 -6.16
C GLU A 237 33.20 0.84 -6.92
#